data_AF-A0A259BLL9-F1
#
_entry.id   AF-A0A259BLL9-F1
#
_cell.length_a   1.000
_cell.length_b   1.000
_cell.length_c   1.000
_cell.angle_alpha   90.00
_cell.angle_beta   90.00
_cell.angle_gamma   90.00
#
_symmetry.space_group_name_H-M   'P 1'
#
loop_
_entity.id
_entity.type
_entity.pdbx_description
1 polymer ?
#
loop_
_entity_poly.entity_id
_entity_poly.type
_entity_poly.pdbx_seq_one_letter_code
_entity_poly.pdbx_strand_id
1 'polypeptide(L)'
;MSVFERYLTLWVFLCIIVGVALGALAPSLFQAIGALEVAQVNLPVALLIWLMIVPMLVKIDFAALKHVGRHWRGISVTLLVNWAVKPFSMALLGWLFI
;
A
#
# COMPACT_ATOMS: atom_id res chain seq x y z
N MET A 1 6.95 -19.49 12.25
CA MET A 1 5.80 -19.10 11.43
C MET A 1 4.56 -19.19 12.30
N SER A 2 4.09 -18.04 12.79
CA SER A 2 2.85 -18.00 13.58
C SER A 2 1.65 -18.42 12.71
N VAL A 3 0.56 -18.87 13.32
CA VAL A 3 -0.69 -19.20 12.59
C VAL A 3 -1.17 -18.01 11.75
N PHE A 4 -0.96 -16.78 12.24
CA PHE A 4 -1.27 -15.54 11.54
C PHE A 4 -0.45 -15.36 10.25
N GLU A 5 0.88 -15.53 10.32
CA GLU A 5 1.77 -15.42 9.15
C GLU A 5 1.43 -16.47 8.09
N ARG A 6 1.10 -17.70 8.52
CA ARG A 6 0.76 -18.80 7.62
C ARG A 6 -0.53 -18.56 6.85
N TYR A 7 -1.53 -17.95 7.48
CA TYR A 7 -2.85 -17.71 6.89
C TYR A 7 -3.10 -16.23 6.55
N LEU A 8 -2.04 -15.42 6.39
CA LEU A 8 -2.15 -13.98 6.17
C LEU A 8 -3.05 -13.63 4.99
N THR A 9 -2.95 -14.35 3.87
CA THR A 9 -3.80 -14.16 2.69
C THR A 9 -5.28 -14.37 3.00
N LEU A 10 -5.61 -15.38 3.80
CA LEU A 10 -6.99 -15.65 4.22
C LEU A 10 -7.50 -14.53 5.14
N TRP A 11 -6.68 -14.08 6.09
CA TRP A 11 -7.02 -12.97 6.98
C TRP A 11 -7.26 -11.67 6.19
N VAL A 12 -6.39 -11.35 5.23
CA VAL A 12 -6.56 -10.17 4.36
C VAL A 12 -7.86 -10.28 3.56
N PHE A 13 -8.15 -11.45 2.99
CA PHE A 13 -9.38 -11.68 2.25
C PHE A 13 -10.64 -11.50 3.12
N LEU A 14 -10.62 -12.03 4.34
CA LEU A 14 -11.71 -11.83 5.31
C LEU A 14 -11.86 -10.36 5.71
N CYS A 15 -10.76 -9.64 5.95
CA CYS A 15 -10.80 -8.20 6.23
C CYS A 15 -11.41 -7.40 5.07
N ILE A 16 -11.13 -7.77 3.82
CA ILE A 16 -11.75 -7.13 2.65
C ILE A 16 -13.27 -7.37 2.64
N ILE A 17 -13.71 -8.62 2.81
CA ILE A 17 -15.16 -8.95 2.83
C ILE A 17 -15.87 -8.20 3.94
N VAL A 18 -15.32 -8.24 5.16
CA VAL A 18 -15.90 -7.56 6.32
C VAL A 18 -15.92 -6.04 6.10
N GLY A 19 -14.83 -5.46 5.58
CA GLY A 19 -14.76 -4.03 5.26
C GLY A 19 -15.82 -3.60 4.25
N VAL A 20 -16.01 -4.36 3.16
CA VAL A 20 -17.04 -4.10 2.15
C VAL A 20 -18.44 -4.24 2.73
N ALA A 21 -18.71 -5.29 3.50
CA ALA A 21 -20.01 -5.51 4.13
C ALA A 21 -20.36 -4.38 5.12
N LEU A 22 -19.40 -3.98 5.97
CA LEU A 22 -19.57 -2.86 6.89
C LEU A 22 -19.77 -1.53 6.16
N GLY A 23 -19.05 -1.30 5.07
CA GLY A 23 -19.23 -0.12 4.20
C GLY A 23 -20.63 -0.06 3.57
N ALA A 24 -21.21 -1.20 3.22
CA ALA A 24 -22.56 -1.29 2.67
C ALA A 24 -23.66 -1.15 3.75
N LEU A 25 -23.46 -1.71 4.95
CA LEU A 25 -24.45 -1.68 6.04
C LEU A 25 -24.45 -0.35 6.81
N ALA A 26 -23.32 0.32 6.92
CA ALA A 26 -23.15 1.56 7.69
C ALA A 26 -22.46 2.67 6.85
N PRO A 27 -23.02 3.08 5.70
CA PRO A 27 -22.37 4.02 4.78
C PRO A 27 -22.08 5.38 5.41
N SER A 28 -22.93 5.87 6.31
CA SER A 28 -22.75 7.15 7.00
C SER A 28 -21.50 7.18 7.89
N LEU A 29 -21.18 6.07 8.55
CA LEU A 29 -19.98 5.94 9.38
C LEU A 29 -18.72 6.00 8.51
N PHE A 30 -18.69 5.26 7.40
CA PHE A 30 -17.55 5.26 6.49
C PHE A 30 -17.37 6.59 5.76
N GLN A 31 -18.47 7.28 5.44
CA GLN A 31 -18.41 8.65 4.91
C GLN A 31 -17.87 9.64 5.95
N ALA A 32 -18.27 9.53 7.21
CA ALA A 32 -17.73 10.38 8.28
C ALA A 32 -16.22 10.16 8.48
N ILE A 33 -15.76 8.91 8.46
CA ILE A 33 -14.32 8.57 8.50
C ILE A 33 -13.60 9.05 7.23
N GLY A 34 -14.24 8.93 6.07
CA GLY A 34 -13.75 9.45 4.79
C GLY A 34 -13.58 10.97 4.80
N ALA A 35 -14.53 11.68 5.40
CA ALA A 35 -14.55 13.13 5.56
C ALA A 35 -13.54 13.67 6.58
N LEU A 36 -12.87 12.79 7.36
CA LEU A 36 -11.69 13.15 8.14
C LEU A 36 -10.48 13.32 7.22
N GLU A 37 -10.58 14.22 6.26
CA GLU A 37 -9.51 14.58 5.34
C GLU A 37 -9.11 16.05 5.48
N VAL A 38 -7.82 16.30 5.30
CA VAL A 38 -7.26 17.65 5.21
C VAL A 38 -6.49 17.72 3.91
N ALA A 39 -6.79 18.71 3.07
CA ALA A 39 -6.15 18.87 1.76
C ALA A 39 -6.19 17.60 0.88
N GLN A 40 -7.36 16.93 0.82
CA GLN A 40 -7.56 15.67 0.06
C GLN A 40 -6.75 14.48 0.59
N VAL A 41 -6.25 14.56 1.83
CA VAL A 41 -5.54 13.46 2.50
C VAL A 41 -6.36 12.97 3.68
N ASN A 42 -6.85 11.73 3.59
CA ASN A 42 -7.58 11.08 4.67
C ASN A 42 -6.65 10.81 5.88
N LEU A 43 -6.90 11.50 7.00
CA LEU A 43 -6.07 11.46 8.20
C LEU A 43 -5.99 10.05 8.83
N PRO A 44 -7.10 9.30 9.01
CA PRO A 44 -7.04 7.91 9.47
C PRO A 44 -6.13 7.03 8.61
N VAL A 45 -6.29 7.07 7.28
CA VAL A 45 -5.49 6.26 6.36
C VAL A 45 -4.03 6.70 6.37
N ALA A 46 -3.76 8.01 6.39
CA ALA A 46 -2.41 8.54 6.47
C ALA A 46 -1.68 8.07 7.73
N LEU A 47 -2.35 8.06 8.89
CA LEU A 47 -1.79 7.55 10.14
C LEU A 47 -1.42 6.06 10.05
N LEU A 48 -2.31 5.23 9.48
CA LEU A 48 -2.07 3.80 9.31
C LEU A 48 -0.88 3.53 8.37
N ILE A 49 -0.78 4.29 7.27
CA ILE A 49 0.35 4.20 6.33
C ILE A 49 1.66 4.61 7.03
N TRP A 50 1.65 5.70 7.80
CA TRP A 50 2.84 6.12 8.57
C TRP A 50 3.29 5.06 9.56
N LEU A 51 2.34 4.43 10.27
CA LEU A 51 2.63 3.34 11.18
C LEU A 51 3.29 2.14 10.47
N MET A 52 2.95 1.87 9.21
CA MET A 52 3.64 0.86 8.39
C MET A 52 5.02 1.30 7.89
N ILE A 53 5.18 2.57 7.50
CA ILE A 53 6.42 3.08 6.91
C ILE A 53 7.52 3.24 7.95
N VAL A 54 7.21 3.76 9.14
CA VAL A 54 8.20 4.07 10.18
C VAL A 54 9.08 2.86 10.54
N PRO A 55 8.54 1.67 10.84
CA PRO A 55 9.36 0.49 11.14
C PRO A 55 10.24 0.05 9.96
N MET A 56 9.79 0.26 8.72
CA MET A 56 10.59 -0.06 7.53
C MET A 56 11.76 0.91 7.38
N LEU A 57 11.54 2.21 7.62
CA LEU A 57 12.59 3.23 7.54
C LEU A 57 13.70 3.01 8.56
N VAL A 58 13.35 2.65 9.81
CA VAL A 58 14.33 2.40 10.88
C VAL A 58 15.22 1.17 10.58
N LYS A 59 14.76 0.25 9.73
CA LYS A 59 15.51 -0.94 9.31
C LYS A 59 16.48 -0.70 8.16
N ILE A 60 16.53 0.51 7.59
CA ILE A 60 17.41 0.83 6.47
C ILE A 60 18.86 0.91 6.95
N ASP A 61 19.72 0.10 6.34
CA ASP A 61 21.17 0.15 6.54
C ASP A 61 21.81 1.12 5.55
N PHE A 62 22.34 2.24 6.07
CA PHE A 62 23.02 3.26 5.28
C PHE A 62 24.36 2.78 4.69
N ALA A 63 25.00 1.76 5.26
CA ALA A 63 26.23 1.20 4.69
C ALA A 63 25.95 0.45 3.38
N ALA A 64 24.82 -0.26 3.30
CA ALA A 64 24.39 -0.97 2.10
C ALA A 64 24.09 -0.02 0.92
N LEU A 65 23.62 1.20 1.20
CA LEU A 65 23.37 2.24 0.18
C LEU A 65 24.62 2.57 -0.65
N LYS A 66 25.83 2.51 -0.06
CA LYS A 66 27.09 2.79 -0.78
C LYS A 66 27.40 1.74 -1.86
N HIS A 67 26.83 0.54 -1.76
CA HIS A 67 27.05 -0.56 -2.71
C HIS A 67 25.96 -0.70 -3.78
N VAL A 68 24.93 0.16 -3.75
CA VAL A 68 23.80 0.16 -4.70
C VAL A 68 24.28 0.29 -6.15
N GLY A 69 25.32 1.10 -6.40
CA GLY A 69 25.90 1.26 -7.75
C GLY A 69 26.46 -0.04 -8.36
N ARG A 70 26.89 -1.01 -7.54
CA ARG A 70 27.36 -2.33 -8.04
C ARG A 70 26.23 -3.16 -8.64
N HIS A 71 24.98 -2.91 -8.22
CA HIS A 71 23.80 -3.64 -8.67
C HIS A 71 22.90 -2.80 -9.60
N TRP A 72 23.48 -1.81 -10.29
CA TRP A 72 22.74 -0.83 -11.07
C TRP A 72 21.76 -1.45 -12.07
N ARG A 73 22.14 -2.55 -12.77
CA ARG A 73 21.25 -3.23 -13.73
C ARG A 73 19.96 -3.73 -13.08
N GLY A 74 20.07 -4.38 -11.92
CA GLY A 74 18.91 -4.91 -11.20
C GLY A 74 18.03 -3.79 -10.64
N ILE A 75 18.65 -2.74 -10.12
CA ILE A 75 17.95 -1.56 -9.59
C ILE A 75 17.23 -0.80 -10.71
N SER A 76 17.87 -0.58 -11.85
CA SER A 76 17.26 0.09 -13.00
C SER A 76 16.03 -0.67 -13.52
N VAL A 77 16.11 -2.01 -13.62
CA VAL A 77 14.94 -2.82 -14.00
C VAL A 77 13.83 -2.69 -12.96
N THR A 78 14.16 -2.78 -11.67
CA THR A 78 13.18 -2.68 -10.58
C THR A 78 12.51 -1.30 -10.56
N LEU A 79 13.29 -0.23 -10.73
CA LEU A 79 12.79 1.14 -10.81
C LEU A 79 11.90 1.34 -12.04
N LEU A 80 12.32 0.86 -13.21
CA LEU A 80 11.54 0.96 -14.44
C LEU A 80 10.21 0.21 -14.30
N VAL A 81 10.22 -1.02 -13.80
CA VAL A 81 8.99 -1.77 -13.57
C VAL A 81 8.10 -1.09 -12.53
N ASN A 82 8.67 -0.59 -11.43
CA ASN A 82 7.87 0.01 -10.36
C ASN A 82 7.32 1.41 -10.70
N TRP A 83 8.08 2.23 -11.44
CA TRP A 83 7.73 3.63 -11.72
C TRP A 83 7.19 3.86 -13.13
N ALA A 84 7.56 3.04 -14.11
CA ALA A 84 7.05 3.17 -15.48
C ALA A 84 6.03 2.07 -15.82
N VAL A 85 6.28 0.80 -15.49
CA VAL A 85 5.29 -0.24 -15.87
C VAL A 85 4.07 -0.18 -14.97
N LYS A 86 4.23 -0.24 -13.64
CA LYS A 86 3.09 -0.31 -12.71
C LYS A 86 2.09 0.85 -12.85
N PRO A 87 2.49 2.14 -12.84
CA PRO A 87 1.51 3.24 -12.87
C PRO A 87 0.77 3.31 -14.20
N PHE A 88 1.48 3.08 -15.31
CA PHE A 88 0.88 3.14 -16.64
C PHE A 88 0.00 1.92 -16.92
N SER A 89 0.36 0.73 -16.41
CA SER A 89 -0.54 -0.43 -16.45
C SER A 89 -1.81 -0.18 -15.65
N MET A 90 -1.72 0.43 -14.46
CA MET A 90 -2.92 0.78 -13.68
C MET A 90 -3.78 1.81 -14.39
N ALA A 91 -3.18 2.85 -14.99
CA ALA A 91 -3.90 3.84 -15.78
C ALA A 91 -4.55 3.24 -17.04
N LEU A 92 -3.82 2.36 -17.76
CA LEU A 92 -4.32 1.67 -18.95
C LEU A 92 -5.51 0.77 -18.60
N LEU A 93 -5.40 -0.04 -17.54
CA LEU A 93 -6.51 -0.86 -17.07
C LEU A 93 -7.68 0.00 -16.63
N GLY A 94 -7.44 1.08 -15.88
CA GLY A 94 -8.47 2.04 -15.50
C GLY A 94 -9.19 2.61 -16.72
N TRP A 95 -8.45 3.01 -17.76
CA TRP A 95 -9.02 3.52 -19.01
C TRP A 95 -9.81 2.47 -19.80
N LEU A 96 -9.44 1.19 -19.75
CA LEU A 96 -10.14 0.11 -20.43
C LEU A 96 -11.48 -0.27 -19.78
N PHE A 97 -11.62 -0.06 -18.46
CA PHE A 97 -12.80 -0.46 -17.67
C PHE A 97 -13.71 0.70 -17.26
N ILE A 98 -13.31 1.95 -17.55
CA ILE A 98 -14.18 3.14 -17.53
C ILE A 98 -14.94 3.20 -18.85
#